data_AF-A0A9E1P0A7-F1
#
_entry.id   AF-A0A9E1P0A7-F1
#
_cell.length_a   1.000
_cell.length_b   1.000
_cell.length_c   1.000
_cell.angle_alpha   90.00
_cell.angle_beta   90.00
_cell.angle_gamma   90.00
#
_symmetry.space_group_name_H-M   'P 1'
#
loop_
_entity.id
_entity.type
_entity.pdbx_description
1 polymer ?
#
loop_
_entity_poly.entity_id
_entity_poly.type
_entity_poly.pdbx_seq_one_letter_code
_entity_poly.pdbx_strand_id
1 'polypeptide(L)'
;MSDQEKLQRAWLDQVQEEIIDPERPIIDPHHHLWRHPGIPPYLLDDLLADTGSGHNIEKTVFMECGAEYRSEGPEHLRSLGEVEFVTGLAQESARRGEGSAEIAALVSYIDLLAPDQVADTVAMHEEASHGLFRGVRHAGSLDP
;
A
#
# COMPACT_ATOMS: atom_id res chain seq x y z
N MET A 1 3.86 -10.14 20.95
CA MET A 1 2.55 -9.59 20.58
C MET A 1 1.89 -8.92 21.76
N SER A 2 1.38 -7.70 21.58
CA SER A 2 0.53 -6.99 22.53
C SER A 2 -0.80 -7.73 22.75
N ASP A 3 -1.52 -7.43 23.83
CA ASP A 3 -2.83 -8.06 24.07
C ASP A 3 -3.87 -7.64 23.02
N GLN A 4 -3.74 -6.44 22.46
CA GLN A 4 -4.57 -5.98 21.34
C GLN A 4 -4.33 -6.79 20.07
N GLU A 5 -3.06 -7.10 19.73
CA GLU A 5 -2.72 -7.95 18.58
C GLU A 5 -3.27 -9.39 18.75
N LYS A 6 -3.24 -9.93 19.97
CA LYS A 6 -3.82 -11.25 20.26
C LYS A 6 -5.35 -11.25 20.08
N LEU A 7 -6.03 -10.22 20.58
CA LEU A 7 -7.48 -10.05 20.41
C LEU A 7 -7.86 -9.92 18.94
N GLN A 8 -7.12 -9.13 18.17
CA GLN A 8 -7.33 -8.97 16.73
C GLN A 8 -7.15 -10.30 15.99
N ARG A 9 -6.07 -11.04 16.28
CA ARG A 9 -5.83 -12.33 15.63
C ARG A 9 -6.93 -13.34 15.97
N ALA A 10 -7.32 -13.44 17.24
CA ALA A 10 -8.41 -14.32 17.66
C ALA A 10 -9.75 -13.99 16.98
N TRP A 11 -9.98 -12.71 16.62
CA TRP A 11 -11.14 -12.30 15.85
C TRP A 11 -11.02 -12.68 14.36
N LEU A 12 -9.86 -12.44 13.73
CA LEU A 12 -9.62 -12.81 12.33
C LEU A 12 -9.72 -14.33 12.08
N ASP A 13 -9.31 -15.14 13.06
CA ASP A 13 -9.32 -16.61 12.97
C ASP A 13 -10.71 -17.24 13.20
N GLN A 14 -11.76 -16.45 13.43
CA GLN A 14 -13.10 -16.99 13.72
C GLN A 14 -13.72 -17.74 12.54
N VAL A 15 -13.36 -17.37 11.31
CA VAL A 15 -13.89 -17.95 10.08
C VAL A 15 -12.71 -18.25 9.15
N GLN A 16 -12.70 -19.45 8.58
CA GLN A 16 -11.76 -19.86 7.55
C GLN A 16 -12.59 -20.39 6.38
N GLU A 17 -12.45 -19.77 5.23
CA GLU A 17 -13.14 -20.18 4.01
C GLU A 17 -12.25 -21.15 3.21
N GLU A 18 -12.87 -22.01 2.41
CA GLU A 18 -12.14 -22.93 1.53
C GLU A 18 -11.44 -22.15 0.41
N ILE A 19 -10.16 -22.46 0.16
CA ILE A 19 -9.41 -21.88 -0.96
C ILE A 19 -9.93 -22.47 -2.27
N ILE A 20 -10.48 -21.62 -3.12
CA ILE A 20 -10.97 -21.98 -4.44
C ILE A 20 -9.91 -21.65 -5.49
N ASP A 21 -9.66 -22.61 -6.38
CA ASP A 21 -8.74 -22.46 -7.53
C ASP A 21 -7.35 -21.93 -7.12
N PRO A 22 -6.62 -22.68 -6.25
CA PRO A 22 -5.41 -22.20 -5.60
C PRO A 22 -4.28 -21.85 -6.58
N GLU A 23 -4.26 -22.48 -7.76
CA GLU A 23 -3.22 -22.25 -8.78
C GLU A 23 -3.50 -21.01 -9.65
N ARG A 24 -4.72 -20.45 -9.60
CA ARG A 24 -5.09 -19.33 -10.48
C ARG A 24 -4.28 -18.08 -10.14
N PRO A 25 -3.52 -17.53 -11.08
CA PRO A 25 -2.74 -16.33 -10.85
C PRO A 25 -3.67 -15.13 -10.64
N ILE A 26 -3.45 -14.40 -9.55
CA ILE A 26 -4.24 -13.25 -9.13
C ILE A 26 -3.32 -12.04 -8.98
N ILE A 27 -3.83 -10.89 -9.44
CA ILE A 27 -3.33 -9.58 -9.04
C ILE A 27 -4.37 -9.00 -8.09
N ASP A 28 -3.97 -8.71 -6.86
CA ASP A 28 -4.78 -7.94 -5.93
C ASP A 28 -4.66 -6.44 -6.30
N PRO A 29 -5.71 -5.81 -6.85
CA PRO A 29 -5.61 -4.46 -7.36
C PRO A 29 -5.68 -3.39 -6.25
N HIS A 30 -5.89 -3.76 -4.98
CA HIS A 30 -6.10 -2.78 -3.93
C HIS A 30 -5.72 -3.33 -2.55
N HIS A 31 -4.57 -2.89 -2.04
CA HIS A 31 -4.25 -2.98 -0.61
C HIS A 31 -3.74 -1.63 -0.08
N HIS A 32 -3.61 -1.54 1.24
CA HIS A 32 -3.07 -0.41 1.98
C HIS A 32 -1.93 -0.90 2.88
N LEU A 33 -1.01 -0.01 3.23
CA LEU A 33 0.10 -0.25 4.16
C LEU A 33 0.26 0.99 5.02
N TRP A 34 0.39 0.84 6.34
CA TRP A 34 0.45 2.00 7.23
C TRP A 34 1.20 1.72 8.54
N ARG A 35 1.79 2.80 9.07
CA ARG A 35 2.04 2.98 10.50
C ARG A 35 1.22 4.17 10.95
N HIS A 36 0.14 3.94 11.68
CA HIS A 36 -0.75 5.01 12.13
C HIS A 36 -1.01 4.88 13.63
N PRO A 37 -0.81 5.94 14.43
CA PRO A 37 -1.13 5.92 15.85
C PRO A 37 -2.60 5.55 16.08
N GLY A 38 -2.87 4.65 17.04
CA GLY A 38 -4.24 4.29 17.42
C GLY A 38 -4.86 3.13 16.65
N ILE A 39 -4.22 2.63 15.59
CA ILE A 39 -4.57 1.36 14.94
C ILE A 39 -3.33 0.45 14.82
N PRO A 40 -3.49 -0.88 14.84
CA PRO A 40 -2.39 -1.80 14.57
C PRO A 40 -1.74 -1.48 13.21
N PRO A 41 -0.40 -1.49 13.11
CA PRO A 41 0.27 -1.32 11.83
C PRO A 41 -0.07 -2.48 10.90
N TYR A 42 -0.01 -2.22 9.59
CA TYR A 42 -0.11 -3.25 8.57
C TYR A 42 0.98 -2.98 7.53
N LEU A 43 2.00 -3.84 7.53
CA LEU A 43 3.23 -3.67 6.76
C LEU A 43 3.48 -4.87 5.85
N LEU A 44 4.66 -4.93 5.23
CA LEU A 44 4.98 -5.97 4.26
C LEU A 44 4.82 -7.39 4.81
N ASP A 45 5.29 -7.68 6.02
CA ASP A 45 5.16 -9.03 6.59
C ASP A 45 3.69 -9.42 6.82
N ASP A 46 2.82 -8.47 7.17
CA ASP A 46 1.39 -8.70 7.32
C ASP A 46 0.73 -8.96 5.95
N LEU A 47 1.06 -8.14 4.95
CA LEU A 47 0.63 -8.35 3.56
C LEU A 47 1.05 -9.72 3.03
N LEU A 48 2.29 -10.14 3.27
CA LEU A 48 2.80 -11.42 2.81
C LEU A 48 2.16 -12.60 3.55
N ALA A 49 1.81 -12.44 4.82
CA ALA A 49 1.05 -13.45 5.55
C ALA A 49 -0.35 -13.63 4.96
N ASP A 50 -1.03 -12.54 4.60
CA ASP A 50 -2.38 -12.59 4.03
C ASP A 50 -2.36 -13.11 2.58
N THR A 51 -1.45 -12.60 1.74
CA THR A 51 -1.32 -13.04 0.35
C THR A 51 -0.77 -14.45 0.20
N GLY A 52 -0.03 -14.94 1.20
CA GLY A 52 0.46 -16.31 1.28
C GLY A 52 -0.49 -17.30 1.96
N SER A 53 -1.72 -16.89 2.28
CA SER A 53 -2.68 -17.71 3.04
C SER A 53 -3.30 -18.88 2.25
N GLY A 54 -3.15 -18.89 0.92
CA GLY A 54 -3.49 -20.05 0.09
C GLY A 54 -3.83 -19.75 -1.37
N HIS A 55 -4.40 -18.57 -1.67
CA HIS A 55 -4.60 -18.14 -3.05
C HIS A 55 -3.26 -17.75 -3.71
N ASN A 56 -3.10 -18.02 -5.01
CA ASN A 56 -1.92 -17.61 -5.77
C ASN A 56 -1.97 -16.11 -6.15
N ILE A 57 -1.75 -15.24 -5.16
CA ILE A 57 -1.58 -13.80 -5.37
C ILE A 57 -0.13 -13.54 -5.76
N GLU A 58 0.09 -13.22 -7.03
CA GLU A 58 1.43 -12.97 -7.57
C GLU A 58 1.85 -11.53 -7.39
N LYS A 59 0.89 -10.60 -7.51
CA LYS A 59 1.16 -9.16 -7.48
C LYS A 59 0.08 -8.40 -6.76
N THR A 60 0.45 -7.26 -6.20
CA THR A 60 -0.48 -6.34 -5.57
C THR A 60 -0.28 -4.91 -6.07
N VAL A 61 -1.31 -4.08 -5.91
CA VAL A 61 -1.24 -2.64 -6.16
C VAL A 61 -1.53 -1.90 -4.86
N PHE A 62 -0.59 -1.07 -4.44
CA PHE A 62 -0.78 -0.20 -3.28
C PHE A 62 -1.68 0.98 -3.65
N MET A 63 -2.61 1.31 -2.77
CA MET A 63 -3.46 2.49 -2.89
C MET A 63 -3.13 3.46 -1.75
N GLU A 64 -2.98 4.74 -2.09
CA GLU A 64 -2.77 5.82 -1.13
C GLU A 64 -3.71 5.73 0.08
N CYS A 65 -3.21 6.03 1.28
CA CYS A 65 -4.03 6.12 2.49
C CYS A 65 -3.55 7.17 3.50
N GLY A 66 -2.70 8.11 3.09
CA GLY A 66 -2.17 9.14 3.98
C GLY A 66 -1.04 8.65 4.88
N ALA A 67 -0.44 7.49 4.60
CA ALA A 67 0.59 6.91 5.45
C ALA A 67 1.94 7.59 5.22
N GLU A 68 2.70 7.85 6.27
CA GLU A 68 4.09 8.33 6.17
C GLU A 68 4.27 9.62 5.32
N TYR A 69 3.25 10.47 5.25
CA TYR A 69 3.39 11.79 4.63
C TYR A 69 4.50 12.57 5.34
N ARG A 70 5.30 13.32 4.58
CA ARG A 70 6.36 14.16 5.15
C ARG A 70 5.74 15.18 6.11
N SER A 71 6.31 15.32 7.30
CA SER A 71 5.86 16.27 8.31
C SER A 71 6.24 17.72 8.00
N GLU A 72 7.22 17.92 7.11
CA GLU A 72 7.77 19.22 6.74
C GLU A 72 7.84 19.40 5.22
N GLY A 73 8.08 20.64 4.79
CA GLY A 73 8.16 21.02 3.37
C GLY A 73 6.84 21.50 2.77
N PRO A 74 6.84 21.83 1.45
CA PRO A 74 5.67 22.30 0.73
C PRO A 74 4.53 21.30 0.79
N GLU A 75 3.31 21.77 1.05
CA GLU A 75 2.14 20.93 1.29
C GLU A 75 1.85 19.95 0.15
N HIS A 76 1.88 20.42 -1.10
CA HIS A 76 1.65 19.61 -2.30
C HIS A 76 2.71 18.50 -2.53
N LEU A 77 3.83 18.53 -1.80
CA LEU A 77 4.91 17.53 -1.88
C LEU A 77 4.97 16.60 -0.66
N ARG A 78 4.06 16.73 0.31
CA ARG A 78 4.11 15.89 1.51
C ARG A 78 3.74 14.44 1.25
N SER A 79 2.85 14.19 0.28
CA SER A 79 2.46 12.83 -0.14
C SER A 79 3.61 12.00 -0.72
N LEU A 80 4.70 12.64 -1.15
CA LEU A 80 5.91 11.93 -1.58
C LEU A 80 6.49 11.04 -0.48
N GLY A 81 6.28 11.36 0.81
CA GLY A 81 6.73 10.51 1.91
C GLY A 81 6.10 9.12 1.86
N GLU A 82 4.81 9.03 1.50
CA GLU A 82 4.14 7.74 1.31
C GLU A 82 4.72 6.98 0.12
N VAL A 83 4.99 7.67 -0.99
CA VAL A 83 5.60 7.06 -2.18
C VAL A 83 6.96 6.48 -1.85
N GLU A 84 7.81 7.23 -1.14
CA GLU A 84 9.14 6.77 -0.73
C GLU A 84 9.05 5.55 0.19
N PHE A 85 8.15 5.61 1.16
CA PHE A 85 7.89 4.52 2.09
C PHE A 85 7.43 3.23 1.36
N VAL A 86 6.41 3.33 0.52
CA VAL A 86 5.84 2.19 -0.21
C VAL A 86 6.82 1.65 -1.24
N THR A 87 7.59 2.52 -1.90
CA THR A 87 8.60 2.10 -2.88
C THR A 87 9.70 1.28 -2.21
N GLY A 88 10.11 1.63 -0.99
CA GLY A 88 11.04 0.81 -0.20
C GLY A 88 10.48 -0.59 0.10
N LEU A 89 9.21 -0.68 0.48
CA LEU A 89 8.53 -1.96 0.73
C LEU A 89 8.34 -2.76 -0.57
N ALA A 90 8.04 -2.10 -1.68
CA ALA A 90 7.92 -2.74 -2.98
C ALA A 90 9.24 -3.37 -3.44
N GLN A 91 10.36 -2.64 -3.29
CA GLN A 91 11.69 -3.19 -3.55
C GLN A 91 12.06 -4.35 -2.62
N GLU A 92 11.55 -4.37 -1.37
CA GLU A 92 11.71 -5.52 -0.49
C GLU A 92 10.86 -6.71 -0.93
N SER A 93 9.60 -6.50 -1.30
CA SER A 93 8.70 -7.53 -1.79
C SER A 93 9.26 -8.22 -3.05
N ALA A 94 9.76 -7.44 -4.02
CA ALA A 94 10.38 -7.97 -5.23
C ALA A 94 11.63 -8.83 -4.95
N ARG A 95 12.36 -8.54 -3.85
CA ARG A 95 13.53 -9.32 -3.42
C ARG A 95 13.15 -10.65 -2.74
N ARG A 96 11.91 -10.84 -2.30
CA ARG A 96 11.45 -12.13 -1.72
C ARG A 96 11.46 -13.25 -2.75
N GLY A 97 11.25 -12.93 -4.03
CA GLY A 97 11.36 -13.87 -5.14
C GLY A 97 10.11 -14.72 -5.36
N GLU A 98 10.28 -15.82 -6.10
CA GLU A 98 9.18 -16.69 -6.54
C GLU A 98 8.34 -17.23 -5.36
N GLY A 99 7.02 -17.23 -5.51
CA GLY A 99 6.06 -17.70 -4.51
C GLY A 99 5.67 -16.67 -3.45
N SER A 100 6.16 -15.42 -3.54
CA SER A 100 5.76 -14.31 -2.68
C SER A 100 5.16 -13.18 -3.51
N ALA A 101 4.06 -12.59 -3.05
CA ALA A 101 3.41 -11.49 -3.77
C ALA A 101 4.33 -10.25 -3.86
N GLU A 102 4.46 -9.71 -5.07
CA GLU A 102 5.22 -8.48 -5.33
C GLU A 102 4.28 -7.27 -5.33
N ILE A 103 4.64 -6.19 -4.62
CA ILE A 103 3.96 -4.89 -4.79
C ILE A 103 4.43 -4.30 -6.12
N ALA A 104 3.61 -4.46 -7.16
CA ALA A 104 4.00 -4.21 -8.54
C ALA A 104 3.65 -2.80 -9.04
N ALA A 105 2.81 -2.08 -8.31
CA ALA A 105 2.44 -0.70 -8.62
C ALA A 105 1.93 0.04 -7.39
N LEU A 106 1.90 1.37 -7.49
CA LEU A 106 1.28 2.26 -6.52
C LEU A 106 0.40 3.32 -7.20
N VAL A 107 -0.66 3.70 -6.50
CA VAL A 107 -1.53 4.85 -6.79
C VAL A 107 -1.37 5.84 -5.65
N SER A 108 -0.90 7.06 -5.93
CA SER A 108 -0.58 8.06 -4.91
C SER A 108 -1.63 9.17 -4.81
N TYR A 109 -1.45 10.10 -3.87
CA TYR A 109 -2.20 11.36 -3.85
C TYR A 109 -1.38 12.49 -4.50
N ILE A 110 -2.06 13.27 -5.34
CA ILE A 110 -1.57 14.53 -5.92
C ILE A 110 -2.78 15.46 -5.95
N ASP A 111 -2.68 16.66 -5.38
CA ASP A 111 -3.77 17.63 -5.46
C ASP A 111 -3.96 18.10 -6.92
N LEU A 112 -5.04 17.63 -7.55
CA LEU A 112 -5.35 17.97 -8.94
C LEU A 112 -6.00 19.35 -9.09
N LEU A 113 -6.29 20.05 -7.98
CA LEU A 113 -6.85 21.41 -7.97
C LEU A 113 -5.77 22.50 -7.98
N ALA A 114 -4.48 22.14 -7.94
CA ALA A 114 -3.35 23.06 -7.99
C ALA A 114 -2.65 23.04 -9.37
N PRO A 115 -3.25 23.63 -10.42
CA PRO A 115 -2.80 23.45 -11.82
C PRO A 115 -1.34 23.86 -12.07
N ASP A 116 -0.84 24.86 -11.35
CA ASP A 116 0.54 25.34 -11.47
C ASP A 116 1.57 24.36 -10.86
N GLN A 117 1.13 23.40 -10.03
CA GLN A 117 1.98 22.46 -9.30
C GLN A 117 1.80 21.00 -9.74
N VAL A 118 0.68 20.65 -10.37
CA VAL A 118 0.33 19.27 -10.73
C VAL A 118 1.41 18.61 -11.59
N ALA A 119 1.90 19.28 -12.64
CA ALA A 119 2.87 18.69 -13.56
C ALA A 119 4.18 18.33 -12.85
N ASP A 120 4.73 19.25 -12.06
CA ASP A 120 5.95 19.03 -11.29
C ASP A 120 5.74 17.95 -10.23
N THR A 121 4.58 17.97 -9.57
CA THR A 121 4.25 16.97 -8.54
C THR A 121 4.15 15.57 -9.13
N VAL A 122 3.53 15.40 -10.29
CA VAL A 122 3.48 14.12 -11.03
C VAL A 122 4.89 13.64 -11.37
N ALA A 123 5.74 14.50 -11.92
CA ALA A 123 7.11 14.13 -12.28
C ALA A 123 7.92 13.66 -11.05
N MET A 124 7.77 14.34 -9.91
CA MET A 124 8.42 13.93 -8.66
C MET A 124 7.90 12.59 -8.12
N HIS A 125 6.60 12.30 -8.27
CA HIS A 125 6.04 11.01 -7.88
C HIS A 125 6.51 9.88 -8.81
N GLU A 126 6.60 10.14 -10.11
CA GLU A 126 7.18 9.19 -11.07
C GLU A 126 8.63 8.85 -10.70
N GLU A 127 9.45 9.86 -10.44
CA GLU A 127 10.85 9.69 -10.03
C GLU A 127 10.97 8.91 -8.71
N ALA A 128 10.27 9.35 -7.66
CA ALA A 128 10.32 8.74 -6.33
C ALA A 128 9.79 7.30 -6.32
N SER A 129 8.84 6.98 -7.20
CA SER A 129 8.25 5.63 -7.28
C SER A 129 9.16 4.60 -7.95
N HIS A 130 10.28 5.01 -8.53
CA HIS A 130 11.16 4.14 -9.32
C HIS A 130 10.42 3.30 -10.38
N GLY A 131 9.40 3.91 -11.02
CA GLY A 131 8.61 3.28 -12.08
C GLY A 131 7.37 2.53 -11.59
N LEU A 132 7.01 2.58 -10.31
CA LEU A 132 5.81 1.95 -9.74
C LEU A 132 4.53 2.80 -9.87
N PHE A 133 4.65 4.11 -10.06
CA PHE A 133 3.50 5.02 -10.11
C PHE A 133 2.57 4.72 -11.29
N ARG A 134 1.27 4.50 -11.04
CA ARG A 134 0.26 4.17 -12.06
C ARG A 134 -1.03 5.00 -12.01
N GLY A 135 -1.15 5.92 -11.06
CA GLY A 135 -2.33 6.78 -11.00
C GLY A 135 -2.44 7.60 -9.73
N VAL A 136 -3.50 8.40 -9.67
CA VAL A 136 -3.81 9.28 -8.54
C VAL A 136 -5.13 8.86 -7.90
N ARG A 137 -5.20 8.89 -6.56
CA ARG A 137 -6.42 8.71 -5.77
C ARG A 137 -6.70 9.95 -4.94
N HIS A 138 -7.97 10.38 -4.91
CA HIS A 138 -8.51 11.27 -3.88
C HIS A 138 -9.52 10.48 -3.06
N ALA A 139 -9.35 10.44 -1.74
CA ALA A 139 -10.31 9.79 -0.86
C ALA A 139 -11.62 10.61 -0.80
N GLY A 140 -12.62 10.21 -1.57
CA GLY A 140 -13.91 10.90 -1.68
C GLY A 140 -14.80 10.86 -0.44
N SER A 141 -14.36 10.20 0.65
CA SER A 141 -15.05 10.19 1.95
C SER A 141 -14.78 11.43 2.80
N LEU A 142 -13.99 12.39 2.29
CA LEU A 142 -13.73 13.67 2.94
C LEU A 142 -14.75 14.72 2.47
N ASP A 143 -15.70 15.06 3.34
CA ASP A 143 -16.56 16.24 3.19
C ASP A 143 -15.96 17.39 4.04
N PRO A 144 -15.63 18.56 3.46
CA PRO A 144 -15.02 19.69 4.17
C PRO A 144 -15.84 20.30 5.31
#